data_AF-A0A377BJD4-F1
#
_entry.id   AF-A0A377BJD4-F1
#
_cell.length_a   1.000
_cell.length_b   1.000
_cell.length_c   1.000
_cell.angle_alpha   90.00
_cell.angle_beta   90.00
_cell.angle_gamma   90.00
#
_symmetry.space_group_name_H-M   'P 1'
#
loop_
_entity.id
_entity.type
_entity.pdbx_description
1 polymer ?
#
loop_
_entity_poly.entity_id
_entity_poly.type
_entity_poly.pdbx_seq_one_letter_code
_entity_poly.pdbx_strand_id
1 'polypeptide(L)'
;MLGENTEEGREKFREELNETHQLFKDFVKRMRPSLDIEQVATGEHWYGQQAVEKGLVDEINTSDEVILSLMEGREVVNVRYMQRKRLIDRFTGSAGRERRSIVATLVAAGSKAIDVKTNARLRPRVLL
;
A
#
# COMPACT_ATOMS: atom_id res chain seq x y z
N MET A 1 -11.23 12.24 35.85
CA MET A 1 -10.89 11.17 36.81
C MET A 1 -10.56 9.93 35.99
N LEU A 2 -9.38 9.35 36.18
CA LEU A 2 -9.03 8.07 35.55
C LEU A 2 -9.97 7.02 36.16
N GLY A 3 -10.74 6.35 35.31
CA GLY A 3 -11.77 5.39 35.74
C GLY A 3 -11.16 4.30 36.61
N GLU A 4 -11.84 3.98 37.71
CA GLU A 4 -11.43 2.90 38.60
C GLU A 4 -11.32 1.60 37.83
N ASN A 5 -10.25 0.86 38.09
CA ASN A 5 -9.99 -0.43 37.46
C ASN A 5 -10.78 -1.52 38.19
N THR A 6 -12.11 -1.45 38.13
CA THR A 6 -13.01 -2.44 38.74
C THR A 6 -12.91 -3.77 38.00
N GLU A 7 -13.16 -4.88 38.71
CA GLU A 7 -13.10 -6.21 38.10
C GLU A 7 -14.16 -6.35 36.99
N GLU A 8 -15.36 -5.84 37.22
CA GLU A 8 -16.43 -5.82 36.21
C GLU A 8 -16.03 -5.01 34.96
N GLY A 9 -15.30 -3.90 35.14
CA GLY A 9 -14.78 -3.09 34.05
C GLY A 9 -13.71 -3.83 33.22
N ARG A 10 -12.87 -4.63 33.88
CA ARG A 10 -11.88 -5.49 33.21
C ARG A 10 -12.54 -6.63 32.44
N GLU A 11 -13.54 -7.27 33.03
CA GLU A 11 -14.28 -8.37 32.40
C GLU A 11 -14.97 -7.88 31.14
N LYS A 12 -15.74 -6.80 31.23
CA LYS A 12 -16.39 -6.19 30.06
C LYS A 12 -15.40 -5.78 28.99
N PHE A 13 -14.26 -5.18 29.37
CA PHE A 13 -13.22 -4.82 28.41
C PHE A 13 -12.62 -6.04 27.70
N ARG A 14 -12.42 -7.16 28.41
CA ARG A 14 -11.94 -8.41 27.80
C ARG A 14 -12.96 -9.00 26.84
N GLU A 15 -14.25 -8.92 27.18
CA GLU A 15 -15.34 -9.33 26.27
C GLU A 15 -15.33 -8.51 24.99
N GLU A 16 -15.29 -7.17 25.09
CA GLU A 16 -15.24 -6.26 23.94
C GLU A 16 -14.01 -6.50 23.05
N LEU A 17 -12.85 -6.79 23.65
CA LEU A 17 -11.63 -7.15 22.92
C LEU A 17 -11.77 -8.47 22.16
N ASN A 18 -12.34 -9.50 22.80
CA ASN A 18 -12.55 -10.81 22.18
C ASN A 18 -13.56 -10.73 21.04
N GLU A 19 -14.65 -9.98 21.22
CA GLU A 19 -15.64 -9.74 20.16
C GLU A 19 -15.00 -9.04 18.96
N THR A 20 -14.23 -7.97 19.21
CA THR A 20 -13.52 -7.25 18.15
C THR A 20 -12.54 -8.15 17.40
N HIS A 21 -11.81 -9.00 18.14
CA HIS A 21 -10.86 -9.95 17.54
C HIS A 21 -11.58 -10.98 16.67
N GLN A 22 -12.74 -11.49 17.11
CA GLN A 22 -13.53 -12.43 16.33
C GLN A 22 -14.06 -11.78 15.03
N LEU A 23 -14.59 -10.56 15.11
CA LEU A 23 -15.04 -9.79 13.93
C LEU A 23 -13.90 -9.59 12.92
N PHE A 24 -12.69 -9.31 13.40
CA PHE A 24 -11.51 -9.21 12.54
C PHE A 24 -11.19 -10.54 11.84
N LYS A 25 -11.18 -11.66 12.57
CA LYS A 25 -10.94 -12.99 11.99
C LYS A 25 -11.96 -13.34 10.92
N ASP A 26 -13.23 -13.04 11.16
CA ASP A 26 -14.33 -13.30 10.22
C ASP A 26 -14.20 -12.43 8.96
N PHE A 27 -13.82 -11.16 9.12
CA PHE A 27 -13.54 -10.27 8.00
C PHE A 27 -12.42 -10.84 7.11
N VAL A 28 -11.29 -11.24 7.71
CA VAL A 28 -10.16 -11.78 6.96
C VAL A 28 -10.52 -13.10 6.27
N LYS A 29 -11.19 -14.03 6.97
CA LYS A 29 -11.67 -15.30 6.37
C LYS A 29 -12.57 -15.07 5.16
N ARG A 30 -13.47 -14.09 5.21
CA ARG A 30 -14.34 -13.76 4.07
C ARG A 30 -13.55 -13.22 2.87
N MET A 31 -12.54 -12.39 3.12
CA MET A 31 -11.70 -11.82 2.06
C MET A 31 -10.69 -12.84 1.51
N ARG A 32 -10.26 -13.80 2.33
CA ARG A 32 -9.32 -14.87 1.97
C ARG A 32 -9.77 -16.23 2.50
N PRO A 33 -10.69 -16.91 1.80
CA PRO A 33 -11.26 -18.18 2.28
C PRO A 33 -10.25 -19.33 2.39
N SER A 34 -9.15 -19.27 1.61
CA SER A 34 -8.07 -20.26 1.63
C SER A 34 -7.04 -20.04 2.75
N LEU A 35 -7.12 -18.92 3.47
CA LEU A 35 -6.18 -18.57 4.54
C LEU A 35 -6.50 -19.35 5.81
N ASP A 36 -5.49 -20.00 6.39
CA ASP A 36 -5.59 -20.51 7.76
C ASP A 36 -5.46 -19.35 8.76
N ILE A 37 -6.60 -18.81 9.17
CA ILE A 37 -6.65 -17.65 10.08
C ILE A 37 -6.04 -17.96 11.45
N GLU A 38 -6.11 -19.22 11.91
CA GLU A 38 -5.67 -19.58 13.26
C GLU A 38 -4.14 -19.51 13.37
N GLN A 39 -3.43 -19.72 12.27
CA GLN A 39 -1.96 -19.59 12.22
C GLN A 39 -1.45 -18.14 12.20
N VAL A 40 -2.30 -17.17 11.90
CA VAL A 40 -1.88 -15.78 11.66
C VAL A 40 -2.51 -14.78 12.62
N ALA A 41 -3.62 -15.11 13.26
CA ALA A 41 -4.33 -14.27 14.22
C ALA A 41 -3.75 -14.32 15.64
N THR A 42 -2.43 -14.46 15.78
CA THR A 42 -1.73 -14.57 17.07
C THR A 42 -1.38 -13.22 17.71
N GLY A 43 -1.55 -12.11 16.97
CA GLY A 43 -1.12 -10.77 17.36
C GLY A 43 0.35 -10.46 17.01
N GLU A 44 1.04 -11.40 16.37
CA GLU A 44 2.38 -11.20 15.83
C GLU A 44 2.37 -10.37 14.53
N HIS A 45 3.54 -9.86 14.15
CA HIS A 45 3.74 -9.20 12.86
C HIS A 45 4.50 -10.10 11.89
N TRP A 46 4.21 -9.94 10.61
CA TRP A 46 4.82 -10.71 9.53
C TRP A 46 5.51 -9.77 8.56
N TYR A 47 6.76 -10.08 8.20
CA TYR A 47 7.46 -9.38 7.11
C TYR A 47 6.85 -9.76 5.77
N GLY A 48 7.01 -8.90 4.76
CA GLY A 48 6.34 -9.06 3.46
C GLY A 48 6.48 -10.45 2.84
N GLN A 49 7.69 -11.03 2.89
CA GLN A 49 7.94 -12.38 2.38
C GLN A 49 7.15 -13.46 3.13
N GLN A 50 7.12 -13.37 4.47
CA GLN A 50 6.34 -14.28 5.31
C GLN A 50 4.84 -14.11 5.08
N ALA A 51 4.39 -12.87 4.83
CA ALA A 51 3.00 -12.58 4.55
C ALA A 51 2.55 -13.21 3.21
N VAL A 52 3.41 -13.22 2.18
CA VAL A 52 3.12 -13.94 0.92
C VAL A 52 3.00 -15.44 1.19
N GLU A 53 3.99 -16.02 1.87
CA GLU A 53 4.01 -17.46 2.17
C GLU A 53 2.80 -17.93 2.98
N LYS A 54 2.31 -17.07 3.87
CA LYS A 54 1.11 -17.32 4.68
C LYS A 54 -0.19 -16.96 3.98
N GLY A 55 -0.16 -16.40 2.77
CA GLY A 55 -1.37 -15.97 2.05
C GLY A 55 -2.03 -14.71 2.64
N LEU A 56 -1.30 -13.93 3.44
CA LEU A 56 -1.72 -12.63 3.98
C LEU A 56 -1.55 -11.47 2.99
N VAL A 57 -0.80 -11.66 1.92
CA VAL A 57 -0.72 -10.76 0.77
C VAL A 57 -0.60 -11.60 -0.50
N ASP A 58 -1.04 -11.05 -1.61
CA ASP A 58 -1.06 -11.78 -2.88
C ASP A 58 0.33 -11.72 -3.56
N GLU A 59 1.02 -10.57 -3.45
CA GLU A 59 2.38 -10.38 -3.95
C GLU A 59 3.11 -9.22 -3.24
N ILE A 60 4.43 -9.15 -3.41
CA ILE A 60 5.25 -8.00 -2.98
C ILE A 60 5.61 -7.21 -4.23
N ASN A 61 5.21 -5.94 -4.25
CA ASN A 61 5.41 -5.10 -5.41
C ASN A 61 5.56 -3.61 -5.01
N THR A 62 6.02 -2.78 -5.94
CA THR A 62 6.05 -1.33 -5.77
C THR A 62 4.75 -0.72 -6.26
N SER A 63 4.39 0.46 -5.72
CA SER A 63 3.20 1.19 -6.14
C SER A 63 3.17 1.47 -7.64
N ASP A 64 4.34 1.76 -8.22
CA ASP A 64 4.48 2.12 -9.63
C ASP A 64 4.23 0.89 -10.52
N GLU A 65 4.80 -0.26 -10.14
CA GLU A 65 4.59 -1.54 -10.85
C GLU A 65 3.13 -1.99 -10.83
N VAL A 66 2.43 -1.86 -9.69
CA VAL A 66 0.99 -2.18 -9.58
C VAL A 66 0.14 -1.28 -10.48
N ILE A 67 0.43 0.02 -10.52
CA ILE A 67 -0.32 0.95 -11.39
C ILE A 67 -0.07 0.62 -12.86
N LEU A 68 1.19 0.36 -13.23
CA LEU A 68 1.55 0.01 -14.60
C LEU A 68 0.92 -1.31 -15.05
N SER A 69 0.88 -2.34 -14.21
CA SER A 69 0.23 -3.62 -14.54
C SER A 69 -1.29 -3.46 -14.71
N LEU A 70 -1.93 -2.59 -13.92
CA LEU A 70 -3.36 -2.30 -14.07
C LEU A 70 -3.70 -1.48 -15.32
N MET A 71 -2.74 -0.74 -15.88
CA MET A 71 -2.93 0.04 -17.11
C MET A 71 -2.95 -0.86 -18.36
N GLU A 72 -2.37 -2.06 -18.30
CA GLU A 72 -2.40 -2.99 -19.41
C GLU A 72 -3.85 -3.37 -19.77
N GLY A 73 -4.23 -3.13 -21.03
CA GLY A 73 -5.58 -3.44 -21.53
C GLY A 73 -6.67 -2.46 -21.10
N ARG A 74 -6.35 -1.32 -20.46
CA ARG A 74 -7.32 -0.28 -20.08
C ARG A 74 -7.04 1.04 -20.80
N GLU A 75 -8.11 1.80 -21.08
CA GLU A 75 -7.96 3.16 -21.59
C GLU A 75 -7.53 4.09 -20.45
N VAL A 76 -6.37 4.73 -20.59
CA VAL A 76 -5.78 5.59 -19.56
C VAL A 76 -5.96 7.05 -19.94
N VAL A 77 -6.77 7.77 -19.17
CA VAL A 77 -7.12 9.18 -19.46
C VAL A 77 -6.01 10.15 -19.04
N ASN A 78 -5.34 9.91 -17.89
CA ASN A 78 -4.26 10.76 -17.41
C ASN A 78 -3.34 10.02 -16.44
N VAL A 79 -2.02 10.23 -16.58
CA VAL A 79 -1.02 9.84 -15.58
C VAL A 79 -0.15 11.04 -15.26
N ARG A 80 0.05 11.30 -13.96
CA ARG A 80 0.93 12.38 -13.48
C ARG A 80 2.02 11.81 -12.58
N TYR A 81 3.26 11.90 -13.03
CA TYR A 81 4.41 11.59 -12.18
C TYR A 81 4.74 12.76 -11.25
N MET A 82 4.80 12.47 -9.94
CA MET A 82 5.10 13.46 -8.90
C MET A 82 6.45 13.13 -8.26
N GLN A 83 7.49 13.91 -8.57
CA GLN A 83 8.77 13.76 -7.87
C GLN A 83 8.65 14.16 -6.40
N ARG A 84 9.01 13.25 -5.49
CA ARG A 84 9.05 13.52 -4.05
C ARG A 84 10.15 14.55 -3.77
N LYS A 85 9.75 15.74 -3.29
CA LYS A 85 10.71 16.78 -2.86
C LYS A 85 11.55 16.26 -1.70
N ARG A 86 12.85 16.50 -1.72
CA ARG A 86 13.69 16.21 -0.55
C ARG A 86 13.31 17.18 0.56
N LEU A 87 13.37 16.73 1.82
CA LEU A 87 13.01 17.58 2.96
C LEU A 87 13.84 18.88 3.00
N ILE A 88 15.09 18.83 2.52
CA ILE A 88 15.97 19.99 2.41
C ILE A 88 15.46 21.04 1.40
N ASP A 89 14.77 20.63 0.34
CA ASP A 89 14.16 21.53 -0.65
C ASP A 89 12.98 22.34 -0.05
N ARG A 90 12.44 21.92 1.10
CA ARG A 90 11.43 22.68 1.85
C ARG A 90 12.04 23.70 2.81
N PHE A 91 13.29 23.49 3.23
CA PHE A 91 13.99 24.36 4.19
C PHE A 91 14.81 25.45 3.52
N THR A 92 15.48 25.15 2.41
CA THR A 92 16.14 26.16 1.59
C THR A 92 15.13 26.68 0.58
N GLY A 93 14.49 27.82 0.88
CA GLY A 93 13.55 28.49 -0.01
C GLY A 93 14.16 28.69 -1.40
N SER A 94 13.84 27.80 -2.33
CA SER A 94 14.31 27.90 -3.71
C SER A 94 13.23 28.59 -4.54
N ALA A 95 13.29 29.92 -4.55
CA ALA A 95 12.93 30.68 -5.74
C ALA A 95 13.79 30.16 -6.90
N GLY A 96 13.14 29.67 -7.96
CA GLY A 96 13.83 29.18 -9.16
C GLY A 96 13.95 27.66 -9.25
N ARG A 97 12.87 27.01 -9.70
CA ARG A 97 12.95 25.91 -10.68
C ARG A 97 11.56 25.71 -11.27
N GLU A 98 11.43 26.02 -12.55
CA GLU A 98 10.22 25.78 -13.33
C GLU A 98 9.79 24.32 -13.17
N ARG A 99 8.55 24.11 -12.71
CA ARG A 99 7.96 22.79 -12.56
C ARG A 99 7.69 22.22 -13.95
N ARG A 100 8.63 21.44 -14.50
CA ARG A 100 8.28 20.49 -15.56
C ARG A 100 7.58 19.30 -14.92
N SER A 101 6.29 19.43 -14.62
CA SER A 101 5.45 18.24 -14.53
C SER A 101 5.41 17.66 -15.94
N ILE A 102 6.02 16.50 -16.15
CA ILE A 102 5.81 15.75 -17.38
C ILE A 102 4.38 15.22 -17.27
N VAL A 103 3.42 16.01 -17.75
CA VAL A 103 2.05 15.57 -17.97
C VAL A 103 2.09 14.86 -19.31
N ALA A 104 2.23 13.54 -19.27
CA ALA A 104 1.94 12.74 -20.44
C ALA A 104 0.41 12.68 -20.55
N THR A 105 -0.19 13.64 -21.24
CA THR A 105 -1.58 13.52 -21.69
C THR A 105 -1.57 12.53 -22.85
N LEU A 106 -1.71 11.25 -22.54
CA LEU A 106 -1.77 10.20 -23.54
C LEU A 106 -3.24 10.03 -23.97
N VAL A 107 -3.69 10.81 -24.96
CA VAL A 107 -4.95 10.49 -25.66
C VAL A 107 -4.61 9.38 -26.66
N ALA A 108 -4.85 8.13 -26.27
CA ALA A 108 -4.58 6.96 -27.10
C ALA A 108 -5.68 6.79 -28.15
N ALA A 109 -5.70 7.66 -29.17
CA ALA A 109 -6.42 7.36 -30.40
C ALA A 109 -5.51 6.52 -31.32
N GLY A 110 -5.64 5.19 -31.19
CA GLY A 110 -5.21 4.24 -32.21
C GLY A 110 -3.71 3.91 -32.27
N SER A 111 -3.40 2.65 -31.88
CA SER A 111 -2.31 1.80 -32.36
C SER A 111 -0.88 2.36 -32.54
N LYS A 112 0.03 1.65 -31.86
CA LYS A 112 1.50 1.52 -32.04
C LYS A 112 2.41 2.44 -31.22
N ALA A 113 3.33 1.74 -30.55
CA ALA A 113 4.62 2.17 -30.02
C ALA A 113 4.56 3.17 -28.85
N ILE A 114 4.44 2.63 -27.64
CA ILE A 114 5.00 3.31 -26.47
C ILE A 114 6.45 2.83 -26.36
N ASP A 115 7.33 3.50 -27.10
CA ASP A 115 8.78 3.34 -26.94
C ASP A 115 9.19 4.04 -25.64
N VAL A 116 9.17 3.29 -24.53
CA VAL A 116 9.76 3.71 -23.25
C VAL A 116 11.27 3.50 -23.32
N LYS A 117 11.94 4.09 -24.30
CA LYS A 117 13.40 4.25 -24.31
C LYS A 117 13.76 5.71 -24.03
N THR A 118 13.69 6.07 -22.76
CA THR A 118 14.67 7.03 -22.19
C THR A 118 15.20 6.48 -20.89
N ASN A 119 16.39 5.89 -21.04
CA ASN A 119 17.28 5.31 -20.07
C ASN A 119 17.61 6.28 -18.92
N ALA A 120 17.17 5.97 -17.70
CA ALA A 120 17.90 6.31 -16.47
C ALA A 120 17.38 5.43 -15.32
N ARG A 121 18.03 4.27 -15.13
CA ARG A 121 18.17 3.51 -13.88
C ARG A 121 17.25 3.97 -12.72
N LEU A 122 16.09 3.35 -12.59
CA LEU A 122 15.33 3.39 -11.34
C LEU A 122 15.09 1.95 -10.91
N ARG A 123 16.11 1.34 -10.28
CA ARG A 123 15.86 0.19 -9.43
C ARG A 123 15.11 0.72 -8.21
N PRO A 124 13.89 0.25 -7.91
CA PRO A 124 13.29 0.54 -6.63
C PRO A 124 14.19 -0.10 -5.56
N ARG A 125 14.72 0.73 -4.69
CA ARG A 125 15.49 0.30 -3.54
C ARG A 125 14.47 -0.27 -2.55
N VAL A 126 14.40 -1.59 -2.47
CA VAL A 126 13.72 -2.28 -1.37
C VAL A 126 14.38 -1.79 -0.08
N LEU A 127 13.69 -0.95 0.69
CA LEU A 127 14.02 -0.76 2.10
C LEU A 127 13.15 -1.74 2.88
N LEU A 128 13.79 -2.78 3.39
CA LEU A 128 13.32 -3.52 4.56
C LEU A 128 13.35 -2.59 5.79
#